data_AF-A0A6L2PSM4-F1
#
_entry.id   AF-A0A6L2PSM4-F1
#
_cell.length_a   1.000
_cell.length_b   1.000
_cell.length_c   1.000
_cell.angle_alpha   90.00
_cell.angle_beta   90.00
_cell.angle_gamma   90.00
#
_symmetry.space_group_name_H-M   'P 1'
#
loop_
_entity.id
_entity.type
_entity.pdbx_description
1 polymer ?
#
loop_
_entity_poly.entity_id
_entity_poly.type
_entity_poly.pdbx_seq_one_letter_code
_entity_poly.pdbx_strand_id
1 'polypeptide(L)'
;MEQEGNQSLVEFWLAAINFEQHLRDKKGNYDSVEAQNDAIVLYDKYFSLQATCPLGCSDKIRFYVEHNICREEGPLPDCFRKPADIVFNVLEKNFLKPFLTSELYFKYLSELINTVQSVPSLLSRSRKSGSECSSISIHNTLLAMEDAAAPPRKIIHNVDDREMSIDSRQLYDPDSLWKRRQRTGLNFGRINAMGRFETDIEPEPGRKEESRITKVVRKLVNMEEDKAKEEMAWRIAEMIVKDITSLTLSAGEETQCDPEL
;
A
#
# COMPACT_ATOMS: atom_id res chain seq x y z
N MET A 1 -3.36 27.50 -0.86
CA MET A 1 -3.02 26.58 -1.97
C MET A 1 -4.20 25.71 -2.40
N GLU A 2 -4.68 24.74 -1.61
CA GLU A 2 -5.89 23.95 -1.99
C GLU A 2 -7.12 24.85 -2.14
N GLN A 3 -7.35 25.74 -1.17
CA GLN A 3 -8.43 26.75 -1.21
C GLN A 3 -8.28 27.80 -2.33
N GLU A 4 -7.10 27.89 -2.95
CA GLU A 4 -6.79 28.89 -3.98
C GLU A 4 -6.68 28.26 -5.38
N GLY A 5 -6.97 26.95 -5.53
CA GLY A 5 -6.82 26.22 -6.78
C GLY A 5 -5.37 26.03 -7.26
N ASN A 6 -4.39 26.37 -6.42
CA ASN A 6 -2.96 26.33 -6.74
C ASN A 6 -2.26 25.05 -6.28
N GLN A 7 -3.03 24.05 -5.85
CA GLN A 7 -2.51 22.74 -5.41
C GLN A 7 -1.71 22.04 -6.51
N SER A 8 -2.08 22.24 -7.78
CA SER A 8 -1.40 21.66 -8.93
C SER A 8 0.10 22.01 -9.00
N LEU A 9 0.51 23.17 -8.49
CA LEU A 9 1.93 23.56 -8.42
C LEU A 9 2.72 22.64 -7.48
N VAL A 10 2.19 22.39 -6.28
CA VAL A 10 2.85 21.52 -5.29
C VAL A 10 2.81 20.07 -5.73
N GLU A 11 1.67 19.61 -6.25
CA GLU A 11 1.53 18.24 -6.77
C GLU A 11 2.52 17.98 -7.90
N PHE A 12 2.64 18.90 -8.86
CA PHE A 12 3.62 18.76 -9.92
C PHE A 12 5.04 18.78 -9.36
N TRP A 13 5.37 19.72 -8.47
CA TRP A 13 6.71 19.82 -7.91
C TRP A 13 7.12 18.52 -7.21
N LEU A 14 6.24 17.97 -6.36
CA LEU A 14 6.48 16.68 -5.71
C LEU A 14 6.62 15.54 -6.72
N ALA A 15 5.75 15.49 -7.72
CA ALA A 15 5.80 14.43 -8.73
C ALA A 15 7.08 14.49 -9.58
N ALA A 16 7.54 15.70 -9.95
CA ALA A 16 8.79 15.90 -10.67
C ALA A 16 10.02 15.48 -9.85
N ILE A 17 10.05 15.81 -8.56
CA ILE A 17 11.13 15.39 -7.65
C ILE A 17 11.11 13.87 -7.45
N ASN A 18 9.93 13.27 -7.30
CA ASN A 18 9.78 11.82 -7.17
C ASN A 18 10.24 11.10 -8.45
N PHE A 19 9.90 11.63 -9.62
CA PHE A 19 10.38 11.11 -10.90
C PHE A 19 11.91 11.15 -10.95
N GLU A 20 12.52 12.29 -10.63
CA GLU A 20 13.98 12.43 -10.61
C GLU A 20 14.64 11.41 -9.64
N GLN A 21 14.10 11.27 -8.42
CA GLN A 21 14.61 10.31 -7.43
C GLN A 21 14.49 8.86 -7.91
N HIS A 22 13.34 8.49 -8.48
CA HIS A 22 13.10 7.13 -8.98
C HIS A 22 14.10 6.73 -10.07
N LEU A 23 14.45 7.63 -10.99
CA LEU A 23 15.48 7.35 -11.99
C LEU A 23 16.90 7.33 -11.40
N ARG A 24 17.19 8.20 -10.42
CA ARG A 24 18.50 8.22 -9.74
C ARG A 24 18.75 6.95 -8.93
N ASP A 25 17.73 6.44 -8.24
CA ASP A 25 17.82 5.24 -7.41
C ASP A 25 18.13 4.00 -8.25
N LYS A 26 17.57 3.92 -9.47
CA LYS A 26 17.84 2.85 -10.44
C LYS A 26 19.24 2.95 -11.09
N LYS A 27 20.06 3.98 -10.80
CA LYS A 27 21.46 4.17 -11.26
C LYS A 27 21.72 3.85 -12.75
N GLY A 28 20.79 4.22 -13.62
CA GLY A 28 20.92 3.99 -15.08
C GLY A 28 20.47 2.62 -15.57
N ASN A 29 19.98 1.73 -14.70
CA ASN A 29 19.31 0.48 -15.08
C ASN A 29 17.79 0.62 -14.95
N TYR A 30 17.23 1.71 -15.49
CA TYR A 30 15.79 1.92 -15.55
C TYR A 30 15.28 1.58 -16.94
N ASP A 31 14.04 1.11 -17.01
CA ASP A 31 13.37 0.91 -18.28
C ASP A 31 13.04 2.29 -18.89
N SER A 32 13.71 2.59 -20.01
CA SER A 32 13.53 3.83 -20.75
C SER A 32 12.07 4.04 -21.20
N VAL A 33 11.35 2.96 -21.51
CA VAL A 33 9.95 3.01 -21.97
C VAL A 33 9.02 3.30 -20.80
N GLU A 34 9.23 2.64 -19.66
CA GLU A 34 8.49 2.92 -18.42
C GLU A 34 8.68 4.38 -17.99
N ALA A 35 9.93 4.85 -17.95
CA ALA A 35 10.24 6.23 -17.57
C ALA A 35 9.65 7.24 -18.56
N GLN A 36 9.60 6.92 -19.85
CA GLN A 36 8.97 7.76 -20.85
C GLN A 36 7.45 7.84 -20.64
N ASN A 37 6.79 6.71 -20.37
CA ASN A 37 5.35 6.68 -20.08
C ASN A 37 5.02 7.52 -18.84
N ASP A 38 5.79 7.37 -17.76
CA ASP A 38 5.64 8.17 -16.54
C ASP A 38 5.80 9.68 -16.83
N ALA A 39 6.79 10.03 -17.65
CA ALA A 39 7.02 11.41 -18.06
C ALA A 39 5.87 11.96 -18.93
N ILE A 40 5.30 11.15 -19.82
CA ILE A 40 4.13 11.53 -20.63
C ILE A 40 2.91 11.78 -19.76
N VAL A 41 2.66 10.97 -18.72
CA VAL A 41 1.56 11.20 -17.79
C VAL A 41 1.69 12.56 -17.08
N LEU A 42 2.91 12.91 -16.66
CA LEU A 42 3.19 14.23 -16.09
C LEU A 42 3.01 15.36 -17.10
N TYR A 43 3.48 15.14 -18.34
CA TYR A 43 3.34 16.09 -19.43
C TYR A 43 1.85 16.37 -19.74
N ASP A 44 1.04 15.33 -19.89
CA ASP A 44 -0.38 15.44 -20.21
C ASP A 44 -1.17 16.13 -19.09
N LYS A 45 -0.83 15.86 -17.83
CA LYS A 45 -1.53 16.46 -16.69
C LYS A 45 -1.24 17.96 -16.54
N TYR A 46 -0.01 18.40 -16.82
CA TYR A 46 0.47 19.72 -16.39
C TYR A 46 0.95 20.67 -17.52
N PHE A 47 1.41 20.15 -18.65
CA PHE A 47 2.05 20.91 -19.73
C PHE A 47 1.31 20.86 -21.07
N SER A 48 0.54 19.80 -21.33
CA SER A 48 -0.23 19.66 -22.56
C SER A 48 -1.16 20.86 -22.79
N LEU A 49 -1.43 21.20 -24.05
CA LEU A 49 -2.44 22.21 -24.38
C LEU A 49 -3.84 21.83 -23.88
N GLN A 50 -4.06 20.53 -23.64
CA GLN A 50 -5.29 19.97 -23.09
C GLN A 50 -5.13 19.54 -21.62
N ALA A 51 -4.14 20.09 -20.91
CA ALA A 51 -3.86 19.75 -19.53
C ALA A 51 -5.08 19.98 -18.63
N THR A 52 -5.37 19.00 -17.79
CA THR A 52 -6.43 19.09 -16.78
C THR A 52 -6.06 20.04 -15.64
N CYS A 53 -4.76 20.16 -15.35
CA CYS A 53 -4.21 21.03 -14.31
C CYS A 53 -3.05 21.88 -14.87
N PRO A 54 -3.31 22.85 -15.74
CA PRO A 54 -2.24 23.61 -16.40
C PRO A 54 -1.46 24.47 -15.41
N LEU A 55 -0.12 24.37 -15.43
CA LEU A 55 0.76 25.14 -14.55
C LEU A 55 0.97 26.60 -15.02
N GLY A 56 0.47 26.96 -16.20
CA GLY A 56 0.70 28.28 -16.81
C GLY A 56 2.14 28.50 -17.28
N CYS A 57 2.88 27.44 -17.59
CA CYS A 57 4.24 27.53 -18.12
C CYS A 57 4.27 28.09 -19.55
N SER A 58 5.32 28.85 -19.88
CA SER A 58 5.51 29.37 -21.25
C SER A 58 5.79 28.25 -22.26
N ASP A 59 5.46 28.48 -23.54
CA ASP A 59 5.73 27.52 -24.63
C ASP A 59 7.19 27.04 -24.69
N LYS A 60 8.14 27.90 -24.34
CA LYS A 60 9.57 27.54 -24.28
C LYS A 60 9.85 26.39 -23.30
N ILE A 61 9.15 26.36 -22.17
CA ILE A 61 9.29 25.29 -21.17
C ILE A 61 8.59 24.04 -21.64
N ARG A 62 7.42 24.17 -22.28
CA ARG A 62 6.70 23.03 -22.86
C ARG A 62 7.56 22.33 -23.93
N PHE A 63 8.12 23.07 -24.89
CA PHE A 63 9.04 22.51 -25.90
C PHE A 63 10.29 21.89 -25.27
N TYR A 64 10.83 22.50 -24.21
CA TYR A 64 11.96 21.92 -23.49
C TYR A 64 11.59 20.56 -22.90
N VAL A 65 10.43 20.42 -22.27
CA VAL A 65 9.97 19.15 -21.68
C VAL A 65 9.72 18.12 -22.79
N GLU A 66 9.00 18.47 -23.85
CA GLU A 66 8.75 17.58 -25.01
C GLU A 66 10.06 17.01 -25.59
N HIS A 67 11.05 17.88 -25.81
CA HIS A 67 12.36 17.47 -26.33
C HIS A 67 13.09 16.48 -25.40
N ASN A 68 12.96 16.65 -24.08
CA ASN A 68 13.60 15.75 -23.12
C ASN A 68 12.85 14.41 -22.95
N ILE A 69 11.53 14.39 -23.17
CA ILE A 69 10.72 13.17 -23.12
C ILE A 69 10.94 12.32 -24.39
N CYS A 70 10.98 12.95 -25.57
CA CYS A 70 11.08 12.27 -26.86
C CYS A 70 12.52 11.91 -27.28
N ARG A 71 13.45 11.80 -26.34
CA ARG A 71 14.84 11.41 -26.63
C ARG A 71 14.92 9.89 -26.90
N GLU A 72 15.75 9.48 -27.86
CA GLU A 72 15.93 8.07 -28.26
C GLU A 72 16.38 7.14 -27.11
N GLU A 73 17.18 7.67 -26.17
CA GLU A 73 17.65 6.95 -24.96
C GLU A 73 16.66 7.03 -23.77
N GLY A 74 15.47 7.60 -24.00
CA GLY A 74 14.48 7.89 -22.95
C GLY A 74 14.79 9.17 -22.15
N PRO A 75 13.87 9.57 -21.25
CA PRO A 75 14.02 10.77 -20.44
C PRO A 75 15.15 10.63 -19.42
N LEU A 76 15.90 11.71 -19.23
CA LEU A 76 16.89 11.81 -18.15
C LEU A 76 16.21 12.07 -16.80
N PRO A 77 16.89 11.79 -15.68
CA PRO A 77 16.39 12.17 -14.35
C PRO A 77 16.09 13.68 -14.25
N ASP A 78 16.87 14.50 -14.95
CA ASP A 78 16.74 15.96 -14.93
C ASP A 78 15.71 16.51 -15.94
N CYS A 79 14.90 15.65 -16.56
CA CYS A 79 13.89 16.02 -17.57
C CYS A 79 12.98 17.16 -17.09
N PHE A 80 12.49 17.06 -15.86
CA PHE A 80 11.58 18.03 -15.24
C PHE A 80 12.28 19.04 -14.32
N ARG A 81 13.62 19.04 -14.25
CA ARG A 81 14.33 19.86 -13.26
C ARG A 81 14.12 21.36 -13.47
N LYS A 82 14.23 21.83 -14.73
CA LYS A 82 13.97 23.24 -15.06
C LYS A 82 12.54 23.69 -14.70
N PRO A 83 11.46 22.99 -15.12
CA PRO A 83 10.12 23.39 -14.70
C PRO A 83 9.91 23.25 -13.18
N ALA A 84 10.50 22.25 -12.53
CA ALA A 84 10.42 22.10 -11.07
C ALA A 84 11.07 23.30 -10.35
N ASP A 85 12.22 23.79 -10.81
CA ASP A 85 12.89 24.98 -10.26
C ASP A 85 12.03 26.24 -10.43
N ILE A 86 11.36 26.40 -11.57
CA ILE A 86 10.44 27.53 -11.81
C ILE A 86 9.28 27.48 -10.82
N VAL A 87 8.65 26.31 -10.69
CA VAL A 87 7.52 26.12 -9.78
C VAL A 87 7.96 26.31 -8.33
N PHE A 88 9.13 25.81 -7.93
CA PHE A 88 9.70 26.04 -6.61
C PHE A 88 9.86 27.53 -6.30
N ASN A 89 10.41 28.31 -7.24
CA ASN A 89 10.56 29.75 -7.07
C ASN A 89 9.20 30.47 -6.89
N VAL A 90 8.16 30.00 -7.58
CA VAL A 90 6.79 30.51 -7.42
C VAL A 90 6.25 30.14 -6.03
N LEU A 91 6.43 28.90 -5.60
CA LEU A 91 6.02 28.41 -4.28
C LEU A 91 6.71 29.20 -3.16
N GLU A 92 8.02 29.39 -3.24
CA GLU A 92 8.81 30.11 -2.25
C GLU A 92 8.42 31.60 -2.15
N LYS A 93 8.24 32.27 -3.29
CA LYS A 93 7.94 33.71 -3.29
C LYS A 93 6.50 34.02 -2.93
N ASN A 94 5.55 33.25 -3.46
CA ASN A 94 4.14 33.61 -3.40
C ASN A 94 3.39 32.90 -2.27
N PHE A 95 3.81 31.69 -1.88
CA PHE A 95 3.05 30.86 -0.95
C PHE A 95 3.76 30.62 0.38
N LEU A 96 5.08 30.51 0.39
CA LEU A 96 5.83 30.22 1.62
C LEU A 96 5.68 31.33 2.68
N LYS A 97 5.92 32.59 2.30
CA LYS A 97 5.83 33.71 3.26
C LYS A 97 4.42 33.88 3.83
N PRO A 98 3.34 33.93 3.01
CA PRO A 98 1.99 34.02 3.56
C PRO A 98 1.60 32.80 4.39
N PHE A 99 2.04 31.60 4.01
CA PHE A 99 1.79 30.37 4.77
C PHE A 99 2.40 30.42 6.18
N LEU A 100 3.65 30.87 6.31
CA LEU A 100 4.31 31.00 7.62
C LEU A 100 3.64 32.03 8.55
N THR A 101 2.89 32.98 7.98
CA THR A 101 2.09 33.95 8.74
C THR A 101 0.63 33.55 8.91
N SER A 102 0.20 32.43 8.31
CA SER A 102 -1.19 32.00 8.32
C SER A 102 -1.60 31.34 9.64
N GLU A 103 -2.89 31.44 9.98
CA GLU A 103 -3.44 30.79 11.17
C GLU A 103 -3.27 29.26 11.16
N LEU A 104 -3.25 28.64 9.97
CA LEU A 104 -3.01 27.20 9.82
C LEU A 104 -1.63 26.81 10.36
N TYR A 105 -0.60 27.60 10.06
CA TYR A 105 0.75 27.33 10.53
C TYR A 105 0.88 27.54 12.04
N PHE A 106 0.28 28.61 12.59
CA PHE A 106 0.28 28.84 14.04
C PHE A 106 -0.51 27.77 14.82
N LYS A 107 -1.63 27.30 14.26
CA LYS A 107 -2.40 26.19 14.83
C LYS A 107 -1.56 24.90 14.84
N TYR A 108 -0.89 24.59 13.74
CA TYR A 108 0.04 23.47 13.66
C TYR A 108 1.16 23.55 14.70
N LEU A 109 1.79 24.72 14.87
CA LEU A 109 2.81 24.93 15.91
C LEU A 109 2.24 24.70 17.31
N SER A 110 1.02 25.18 17.57
CA SER A 110 0.36 25.00 18.86
C SER A 110 0.07 23.52 19.15
N GLU A 111 -0.41 22.76 18.16
CA GLU A 111 -0.59 21.31 18.26
C GLU A 111 0.74 20.59 18.48
N LEU A 112 1.80 20.99 17.79
CA LEU A 112 3.14 20.41 17.94
C LEU A 112 3.74 20.68 19.33
N ILE A 113 3.55 21.89 19.88
CA ILE A 113 3.97 22.22 21.24
C ILE A 113 3.16 21.41 22.25
N ASN A 114 1.84 21.32 22.08
CA ASN A 114 0.96 20.59 22.99
C ASN A 114 1.26 19.09 22.97
N THR A 115 1.55 18.50 21.81
CA THR A 115 1.95 17.09 21.72
C THR A 115 3.27 16.84 22.44
N VAL A 116 4.30 17.67 22.23
CA VAL A 116 5.59 17.56 22.95
C VAL A 116 5.43 17.75 24.46
N GLN A 117 4.61 18.70 24.91
CA GLN A 117 4.36 18.94 26.34
C GLN A 117 3.49 17.86 27.00
N SER A 118 2.61 17.22 26.23
CA SER A 118 1.77 16.11 26.70
C SER A 118 2.55 14.80 26.89
N VAL A 119 3.73 14.67 26.28
CA VAL A 119 4.67 13.59 26.61
C VAL A 119 5.24 13.91 27.99
N PRO A 120 4.94 13.12 29.05
CA PRO A 120 5.48 13.39 30.36
C PRO A 120 7.00 13.40 30.26
N SER A 121 7.61 14.46 30.78
CA SER A 121 9.04 14.65 30.90
C SER A 121 9.66 13.60 31.85
N LEU A 122 9.72 12.34 31.43
CA LEU A 122 10.38 11.25 32.17
C LEU A 122 11.91 11.43 32.27
N LEU A 123 12.48 12.50 31.70
CA LEU A 123 13.92 12.75 31.70
C LEU A 123 14.36 13.98 32.53
N SER A 124 13.46 14.74 33.17
CA SER A 124 13.84 15.96 33.90
C SER A 124 14.05 15.76 35.41
N ARG A 125 14.50 14.58 35.88
CA ARG A 125 15.03 14.43 37.24
C ARG A 125 15.97 13.24 37.40
N SER A 126 17.16 13.32 36.82
CA SER A 126 18.30 12.56 37.34
C SER A 126 19.55 13.43 37.34
N ARG A 127 19.67 14.28 38.36
CA ARG A 127 20.97 14.75 38.82
C ARG A 127 21.43 13.73 39.87
N LYS A 128 22.60 13.13 39.63
CA LYS A 128 23.34 12.17 40.46
C LYS A 128 22.66 10.80 40.64
N SER A 129 23.10 9.84 39.84
CA SER A 129 23.87 8.71 40.39
C SER A 129 24.63 8.04 39.25
N GLY A 130 25.95 7.92 39.40
CA GLY A 130 26.76 7.17 38.46
C GLY A 130 26.34 5.71 38.46
N SER A 131 26.21 5.12 37.28
CA SER A 131 26.32 3.68 37.10
C SER A 131 26.71 3.44 35.65
N GLU A 132 27.81 2.74 35.49
CA GLU A 132 28.48 2.49 34.22
C GLU A 132 27.61 1.62 33.30
N CYS A 133 27.72 1.93 32.01
CA CYS A 133 27.13 1.18 30.92
C CYS A 133 27.66 -0.26 30.89
N SER A 134 26.76 -1.23 30.75
CA SER A 134 27.08 -2.53 30.16
C SER A 134 25.82 -3.11 29.51
N SER A 135 25.79 -2.97 28.19
CA SER A 135 25.31 -3.95 27.20
C SER A 135 24.14 -4.86 27.60
N ILE A 136 22.91 -4.50 27.22
CA ILE A 136 21.83 -5.50 27.10
C ILE A 136 21.83 -6.10 25.70
N SER A 137 22.56 -7.21 25.65
CA SER A 137 22.52 -8.25 24.64
C SER A 137 21.09 -8.65 24.30
N ILE A 138 20.83 -8.75 23.00
CA ILE A 138 19.70 -9.48 22.44
C ILE A 138 19.84 -10.93 22.90
N HIS A 139 18.98 -11.39 23.80
CA HIS A 139 18.76 -12.83 23.96
C HIS A 139 17.28 -13.11 24.18
N ASN A 140 16.80 -14.00 23.33
CA ASN A 140 15.44 -14.50 23.26
C ASN A 140 14.91 -14.99 24.60
N THR A 141 13.64 -14.67 24.81
CA THR A 141 12.71 -15.17 25.82
C THR A 141 12.78 -16.70 25.93
N LEU A 142 13.17 -17.23 27.09
CA LEU A 142 12.63 -18.49 27.65
C LEU A 142 13.08 -18.70 29.11
N LEU A 143 12.06 -18.94 29.94
CA LEU A 143 12.03 -19.72 31.20
C LEU A 143 12.47 -19.08 32.54
N ALA A 144 11.42 -18.92 33.36
CA ALA A 144 11.21 -19.50 34.69
C ALA A 144 11.78 -18.81 35.95
N MET A 145 10.82 -18.50 36.85
CA MET A 145 10.84 -18.59 38.33
C MET A 145 12.01 -17.93 39.08
N GLU A 146 11.73 -16.91 39.89
CA GLU A 146 11.84 -16.94 41.37
C GLU A 146 11.34 -15.60 41.95
N ASP A 147 11.42 -15.43 43.26
CA ASP A 147 10.30 -15.17 44.15
C ASP A 147 10.31 -13.75 44.79
N ALA A 148 9.12 -13.34 45.24
CA ALA A 148 8.72 -12.30 46.19
C ALA A 148 9.61 -11.07 46.51
N ALA A 149 9.08 -9.86 46.28
CA ALA A 149 8.69 -8.90 47.34
C ALA A 149 8.26 -7.49 46.83
N ALA A 150 6.97 -7.20 46.96
CA ALA A 150 6.31 -5.89 47.14
C ALA A 150 6.31 -4.80 46.01
N PRO A 151 5.28 -3.90 45.98
CA PRO A 151 4.79 -3.26 44.75
C PRO A 151 5.07 -1.75 44.65
N PRO A 152 4.83 -1.11 43.48
CA PRO A 152 4.37 0.27 43.47
C PRO A 152 3.06 0.50 42.73
N ARG A 153 2.41 1.58 43.16
CA ARG A 153 1.00 1.92 43.00
C ARG A 153 0.67 2.59 41.66
N LYS A 154 -0.62 2.48 41.34
CA LYS A 154 -1.38 2.84 40.14
C LYS A 154 -1.32 4.32 39.73
N ILE A 155 -1.36 4.56 38.42
CA ILE A 155 -1.93 5.77 37.79
C ILE A 155 -3.05 5.32 36.83
N ILE A 156 -4.21 5.94 37.02
CA ILE A 156 -5.59 5.78 36.54
C ILE A 156 -5.70 6.04 35.01
N HIS A 157 -6.63 5.58 34.17
CA HIS A 157 -7.72 4.59 34.10
C HIS A 157 -8.35 4.81 32.71
N ASN A 158 -8.46 3.78 31.86
CA ASN A 158 -9.50 3.59 30.83
C ASN A 158 -9.26 2.36 29.94
N VAL A 159 -8.69 1.31 30.52
CA VAL A 159 -8.94 -0.07 30.07
C VAL A 159 -9.20 -0.83 31.37
N ASP A 160 -10.29 -1.59 31.42
CA ASP A 160 -10.58 -2.45 32.56
C ASP A 160 -9.38 -3.40 32.75
N ASP A 161 -8.56 -3.19 33.78
CA ASP A 161 -7.39 -4.03 34.12
C ASP A 161 -7.78 -5.50 34.36
N ARG A 162 -9.08 -5.81 34.37
CA ARG A 162 -9.62 -7.18 34.34
C ARG A 162 -9.63 -7.82 32.95
N GLU A 163 -9.28 -7.12 31.87
CA GLU A 163 -9.29 -7.69 30.51
C GLU A 163 -7.95 -8.28 30.06
N MET A 164 -6.87 -8.01 30.82
CA MET A 164 -5.56 -8.65 30.64
C MET A 164 -5.27 -9.73 31.69
N SER A 165 -6.31 -10.27 32.34
CA SER A 165 -6.17 -11.52 33.09
C SER A 165 -6.10 -12.68 32.11
N ILE A 166 -4.95 -13.35 32.01
CA ILE A 166 -4.90 -14.69 31.44
C ILE A 166 -5.78 -15.56 32.35
N ASP A 167 -6.96 -15.93 31.88
CA ASP A 167 -7.84 -16.85 32.60
C ASP A 167 -7.06 -18.13 32.81
N SER A 168 -6.85 -18.57 34.05
CA SER A 168 -6.01 -19.73 34.38
C SER A 168 -6.52 -21.02 33.73
N ARG A 169 -7.76 -21.03 33.23
CA ARG A 169 -8.31 -22.09 32.38
C ARG A 169 -7.68 -22.17 30.99
N GLN A 170 -7.14 -21.07 30.46
CA GLN A 170 -6.42 -20.99 29.18
C GLN A 170 -5.03 -21.65 29.22
N LEU A 171 -4.51 -21.97 30.41
CA LEU A 171 -3.23 -22.67 30.56
C LEU A 171 -3.35 -24.19 30.39
N TYR A 172 -4.56 -24.73 30.48
CA TYR A 172 -4.82 -26.18 30.41
C TYR A 172 -5.42 -26.63 29.08
N ASP A 173 -5.85 -25.70 28.24
CA ASP A 173 -6.40 -25.99 26.91
C ASP A 173 -5.78 -25.05 25.85
N PRO A 174 -4.83 -25.53 25.02
CA PRO A 174 -4.14 -24.71 24.04
C PRO A 174 -5.07 -24.11 22.97
N ASP A 175 -6.22 -24.72 22.74
CA ASP A 175 -7.23 -24.24 21.80
C ASP A 175 -7.98 -22.99 22.28
N SER A 176 -7.99 -22.75 23.59
CA SER A 176 -8.73 -21.64 24.20
C SER A 176 -8.17 -20.26 23.82
N LEU A 177 -6.91 -20.18 23.37
CA LEU A 177 -6.29 -18.94 22.88
C LEU A 177 -6.94 -18.44 21.57
N TRP A 178 -7.22 -19.35 20.64
CA TRP A 178 -7.75 -19.03 19.31
C TRP A 178 -9.27 -18.96 19.27
N LYS A 179 -9.94 -19.52 20.29
CA LYS A 179 -11.40 -19.43 20.50
C LYS A 179 -11.80 -18.19 21.32
N ARG A 180 -10.86 -17.31 21.67
CA ARG A 180 -11.13 -16.10 22.47
C ARG A 180 -12.10 -15.18 21.73
N ARG A 181 -13.28 -14.97 22.32
CA ARG A 181 -14.23 -13.94 21.86
C ARG A 181 -13.67 -12.57 22.26
N GLN A 182 -12.98 -11.91 21.33
CA GLN A 182 -12.54 -10.53 21.52
C GLN A 182 -13.78 -9.65 21.67
N ARG A 183 -13.89 -8.89 22.77
CA ARG A 183 -15.02 -7.97 23.00
C ARG A 183 -14.84 -6.65 22.23
N THR A 184 -13.69 -6.45 21.60
CA THR A 184 -13.44 -5.38 20.64
C THR A 184 -13.95 -5.84 19.26
N GLY A 185 -14.85 -5.05 18.68
CA GLY A 185 -15.70 -5.40 17.53
C GLY A 185 -15.01 -5.55 16.17
N LEU A 186 -13.79 -6.08 16.12
CA LEU A 186 -13.03 -6.32 14.90
C LEU A 186 -12.56 -7.77 14.87
N ASN A 187 -13.48 -8.71 14.61
CA ASN A 187 -13.12 -10.09 14.30
C ASN A 187 -13.47 -10.38 12.83
N PHE A 188 -12.48 -10.79 12.03
CA PHE A 188 -12.63 -10.99 10.58
C PHE A 188 -12.78 -12.48 10.19
N GLY A 189 -12.76 -13.39 11.16
CA GLY A 189 -12.95 -14.83 10.97
C GLY A 189 -12.68 -15.66 12.20
N ARG A 190 -12.94 -16.97 12.10
CA ARG A 190 -12.78 -18.00 13.12
C ARG A 190 -11.98 -19.17 12.57
N ILE A 191 -11.36 -19.96 13.45
CA ILE A 191 -10.67 -21.19 13.07
C ILE A 191 -11.59 -22.37 13.44
N ASN A 192 -11.83 -23.27 12.49
CA ASN A 192 -12.66 -24.45 12.72
C ASN A 192 -11.88 -25.56 13.47
N ALA A 193 -12.58 -26.61 13.90
CA ALA A 193 -11.99 -27.70 14.68
C ALA A 193 -10.89 -28.50 13.94
N MET A 194 -10.71 -28.26 12.63
CA MET A 194 -9.67 -28.85 11.79
C MET A 194 -8.48 -27.89 11.58
N GLY A 195 -8.46 -26.73 12.24
CA GLY A 195 -7.39 -25.74 12.13
C GLY A 195 -7.46 -24.85 10.87
N ARG A 196 -8.57 -24.89 10.11
CA ARG A 196 -8.75 -24.03 8.93
C ARG A 196 -9.42 -22.72 9.33
N PHE A 197 -8.92 -21.62 8.78
CA PHE A 197 -9.52 -20.30 8.95
C PHE A 197 -10.76 -20.15 8.07
N GLU A 198 -11.86 -19.69 8.65
CA GLU A 198 -13.15 -19.36 8.04
C GLU A 198 -13.46 -17.89 8.32
N THR A 199 -13.75 -17.08 7.31
CA THR A 199 -14.13 -15.68 7.52
C THR A 199 -15.59 -15.58 7.97
N ASP A 200 -15.87 -14.82 9.02
CA ASP A 200 -17.24 -14.55 9.50
C ASP A 200 -17.95 -13.49 8.62
N ILE A 201 -17.20 -12.86 7.71
CA ILE A 201 -17.76 -12.03 6.63
C ILE A 201 -18.25 -12.98 5.55
N GLU A 202 -19.57 -13.20 5.54
CA GLU A 202 -20.27 -13.80 4.42
C GLU A 202 -20.08 -12.86 3.22
N PRO A 203 -19.45 -13.32 2.10
CA PRO A 203 -19.30 -12.47 0.94
C PRO A 203 -20.69 -12.21 0.38
N GLU A 204 -21.26 -11.03 0.65
CA GLU A 204 -22.51 -10.58 0.02
C GLU A 204 -22.37 -10.82 -1.49
N PRO A 205 -23.29 -11.58 -2.12
CA PRO A 205 -23.27 -11.78 -3.56
C PRO A 205 -23.70 -10.45 -4.20
N GLY A 206 -22.74 -9.54 -4.38
CA GLY A 206 -23.04 -8.25 -5.00
C GLY A 206 -22.11 -7.07 -4.72
N ARG A 207 -21.20 -7.11 -3.74
CA ARG A 207 -20.35 -5.93 -3.45
C ARG A 207 -18.91 -6.12 -3.92
N LYS A 208 -18.64 -5.45 -5.04
CA LYS A 208 -17.33 -5.32 -5.69
C LYS A 208 -16.58 -4.14 -5.07
N GLU A 209 -15.55 -4.39 -4.28
CA GLU A 209 -14.48 -3.39 -4.07
C GLU A 209 -13.44 -3.51 -5.18
N GLU A 210 -13.82 -3.07 -6.38
CA GLU A 210 -12.85 -2.55 -7.33
C GLU A 210 -13.56 -1.45 -8.13
N SER A 211 -12.99 -0.25 -8.07
CA SER A 211 -13.48 0.94 -8.75
C SER A 211 -13.80 0.65 -10.22
N ARG A 212 -15.00 1.06 -10.66
CA ARG A 212 -15.49 0.83 -12.03
C ARG A 212 -14.52 1.31 -13.13
N ILE A 213 -13.65 2.25 -12.80
CA ILE A 213 -12.65 2.83 -13.72
C ILE A 213 -11.47 1.87 -13.92
N THR A 214 -10.93 1.26 -12.86
CA THR A 214 -9.79 0.32 -12.96
C THR A 214 -10.15 -1.00 -13.64
N LYS A 215 -11.42 -1.44 -13.52
CA LYS A 215 -11.94 -2.60 -14.25
C LYS A 215 -12.05 -2.37 -15.76
N VAL A 216 -12.44 -1.17 -16.18
CA VAL A 216 -12.59 -0.88 -17.62
C VAL A 216 -11.23 -0.69 -18.28
N VAL A 217 -10.25 -0.09 -17.59
CA VAL A 217 -8.89 0.13 -18.14
C VAL A 217 -8.09 -1.17 -18.21
N ARG A 218 -8.10 -2.01 -17.17
CA ARG A 218 -7.46 -3.35 -17.24
C ARG A 218 -8.10 -4.23 -18.32
N LYS A 219 -9.43 -4.15 -18.47
CA LYS A 219 -10.15 -4.91 -19.50
C LYS A 219 -9.91 -4.37 -20.92
N LEU A 220 -9.59 -3.09 -21.09
CA LEU A 220 -9.33 -2.48 -22.40
C LEU A 220 -7.92 -2.81 -22.93
N VAL A 221 -6.92 -2.87 -22.04
CA VAL A 221 -5.52 -3.14 -22.42
C VAL A 221 -5.25 -4.65 -22.60
N ASN A 222 -5.93 -5.51 -21.85
CA ASN A 222 -5.73 -6.96 -21.90
C ASN A 222 -6.82 -7.71 -22.69
N MET A 223 -7.73 -7.02 -23.37
CA MET A 223 -8.89 -7.65 -24.03
C MET A 223 -8.49 -8.65 -25.14
N GLU A 224 -7.38 -8.39 -25.83
CA GLU A 224 -6.89 -9.25 -26.92
C GLU A 224 -6.10 -10.46 -26.38
N GLU A 225 -5.33 -10.26 -25.31
CA GLU A 225 -4.56 -11.33 -24.66
C GLU A 225 -5.45 -12.27 -23.83
N ASP A 226 -6.44 -11.73 -23.11
CA ASP A 226 -7.41 -12.53 -22.35
C ASP A 226 -8.32 -13.33 -23.27
N LYS A 227 -8.70 -12.78 -24.43
CA LYS A 227 -9.46 -13.50 -25.46
C LYS A 227 -8.67 -14.67 -26.05
N ALA A 228 -7.36 -14.49 -26.27
CA ALA A 228 -6.49 -15.59 -26.73
C ALA A 228 -6.35 -16.70 -25.67
N LYS A 229 -6.27 -16.33 -24.37
CA LYS A 229 -6.26 -17.28 -23.25
C LYS A 229 -7.60 -18.02 -23.14
N GLU A 230 -8.71 -17.32 -23.33
CA GLU A 230 -10.06 -17.90 -23.32
C GLU A 230 -10.25 -18.89 -24.49
N GLU A 231 -9.82 -18.54 -25.71
CA GLU A 231 -9.85 -19.46 -26.86
C GLU A 231 -8.95 -20.68 -26.65
N MET A 232 -7.76 -20.50 -26.07
CA MET A 232 -6.88 -21.61 -25.71
C MET A 232 -7.54 -22.52 -24.67
N ALA A 233 -8.16 -21.96 -23.63
CA ALA A 233 -8.87 -22.72 -22.62
C ALA A 233 -10.06 -23.49 -23.21
N TRP A 234 -10.82 -22.88 -24.13
CA TRP A 234 -11.91 -23.56 -24.85
C TRP A 234 -11.41 -24.74 -25.68
N ARG A 235 -10.27 -24.62 -26.38
CA ARG A 235 -9.67 -25.73 -27.13
C ARG A 235 -9.21 -26.87 -26.22
N ILE A 236 -8.61 -26.54 -25.07
CA ILE A 236 -8.19 -27.55 -24.09
C ILE A 236 -9.42 -28.29 -23.55
N ALA A 237 -10.49 -27.57 -23.20
CA ALA A 237 -11.74 -28.17 -22.73
C ALA A 237 -12.37 -29.09 -23.80
N GLU A 238 -12.42 -28.65 -25.06
CA GLU A 238 -12.95 -29.45 -26.17
C GLU A 238 -12.14 -30.73 -26.38
N MET A 239 -10.80 -30.64 -26.32
CA MET A 239 -9.90 -31.78 -26.44
C MET A 239 -10.15 -32.81 -25.33
N ILE A 240 -10.26 -32.36 -24.07
CA ILE A 240 -10.55 -33.23 -22.93
C ILE A 240 -11.92 -33.91 -23.08
N VAL A 241 -12.94 -33.16 -23.48
CA VAL A 241 -14.30 -33.72 -23.67
C VAL A 241 -14.29 -34.75 -24.80
N LYS A 242 -13.61 -34.48 -25.92
CA LYS A 242 -13.47 -35.43 -27.03
C LYS A 242 -12.72 -36.69 -26.61
N ASP A 243 -11.64 -36.54 -25.85
CA ASP A 243 -10.85 -37.67 -25.34
C ASP A 243 -11.72 -38.55 -24.42
N ILE A 244 -12.38 -37.95 -23.43
CA ILE A 244 -13.29 -38.68 -22.52
C ILE A 244 -14.42 -39.33 -23.31
N THR A 245 -15.03 -38.62 -24.25
CA THR A 245 -16.14 -39.12 -25.06
C THR A 245 -15.69 -40.28 -25.96
N SER A 246 -14.49 -40.21 -26.55
CA SER A 246 -13.92 -41.33 -27.32
C SER A 246 -13.65 -42.54 -26.43
N LEU A 247 -13.04 -42.34 -25.26
CA LEU A 247 -12.77 -43.44 -24.33
C LEU A 247 -14.04 -44.07 -23.75
N THR A 248 -15.12 -43.30 -23.62
CA THR A 248 -16.37 -43.78 -23.00
C THR A 248 -17.42 -44.25 -24.01
N LEU A 249 -17.47 -43.71 -25.22
CA LEU A 249 -18.39 -44.14 -26.28
C LEU A 249 -17.77 -45.16 -27.25
N SER A 250 -16.45 -45.17 -27.47
CA SER A 250 -15.80 -46.20 -28.29
C SER A 250 -15.65 -47.55 -27.57
N ALA A 251 -15.95 -47.63 -26.28
CA ALA A 251 -15.98 -48.87 -25.51
C ALA A 251 -17.36 -49.59 -25.56
N GLY A 252 -18.32 -49.07 -26.32
CA GLY A 252 -19.68 -49.62 -26.44
C GLY A 252 -19.96 -50.48 -27.68
N GLU A 253 -19.02 -50.61 -28.61
CA GLU A 253 -19.21 -51.33 -29.88
C GLU A 253 -18.24 -52.51 -30.04
N GLU A 254 -18.15 -53.42 -29.05
CA GLU A 254 -17.74 -54.81 -29.28
C GLU A 254 -18.66 -55.75 -28.49
N THR A 255 -19.87 -55.97 -29.00
CA THR A 255 -20.64 -57.19 -28.72
C THR A 255 -20.94 -57.89 -30.04
N GLN A 256 -19.94 -58.58 -30.58
CA GLN A 256 -20.14 -59.62 -31.57
C GLN A 256 -20.34 -60.95 -30.82
N CYS A 257 -21.50 -61.57 -31.05
CA CYS A 257 -21.90 -62.87 -30.52
C CYS A 257 -20.93 -64.00 -30.92
N ASP A 258 -20.68 -64.91 -29.97
CA ASP A 258 -20.45 -66.34 -30.26
C ASP A 258 -21.26 -67.17 -29.25
N PRO A 259 -22.17 -68.05 -29.69
CA PRO A 259 -22.74 -69.11 -28.87
C PRO A 259 -22.21 -70.47 -29.35
N GLU A 260 -21.39 -71.16 -28.57
CA GLU A 260 -21.32 -72.64 -28.60
C GLU A 260 -20.90 -73.18 -27.23
N LEU A 261 -21.88 -73.71 -26.49
CA LEU A 261 -21.91 -75.06 -25.93
C LEU A 261 -23.33 -75.41 -25.48
#